data_AF-G0W6C8-F1
#
_entry.id   AF-G0W6C8-F1
#
_cell.length_a   1.000
_cell.length_b   1.000
_cell.length_c   1.000
_cell.angle_alpha   90.00
_cell.angle_beta   90.00
_cell.angle_gamma   90.00
#
_symmetry.space_group_name_H-M   'P 1'
#
loop_
_entity.id
_entity.type
_entity.pdbx_description
1 polymer ?
#
loop_
_entity_poly.entity_id
_entity_poly.type
_entity_poly.pdbx_seq_one_letter_code
_entity_poly.pdbx_strand_id
1 'polypeptide(L)'
;MLFRNLLLGSRTKVLAKSASPVNVYKQLTKRTICSTNVKSLRFDLNQKSMLMKTSPFTKTIPRSFSLSSKFSNPTTIAANATATTTPVVSEESLKTAKSVAYWLIGTSGLVFGIVILGGLTRLTESGLSITEWKPVAGTLPPLNQKQWEEEFEKYKESPEFKQLNSHINLDEFKFIFFMEWVHRLWGRAIGAVFILPAAYFAVSGKTSRHVNKRLLGLTGLLALQGFLGWWMVKSGLDQEQLTERNSKPTVSQYRLTTHLGAAFFLYMGMLWTGFEILRERKWIKDPAEALKLFKKLDNGSMGPLRKISLGLLFVSFVTAMSGGMVAGLDAGWIYNTWPKMGEQWLPPSRELMDDNFARREDKKDLWWRNLLENPTTVQLVHRTFAYTSFAAVLAAHMYCIKLKHIIPKNANTTMHALMGVVTFQVGLGIFTLLWLVPIPLASLHQGGALALVTTSLIFAVQLRKPRMPIRNLINSLYIQKLQPSSKILNEAAKFSNKAL
;
A
#
# COMPACT_ATOMS: atom_id res chain seq x y z
N MET A 1 19.96 -12.32 -24.50
CA MET A 1 20.21 -13.76 -24.73
C MET A 1 20.22 -14.57 -23.43
N LEU A 2 20.86 -14.09 -22.36
CA LEU A 2 20.84 -14.71 -21.01
C LEU A 2 19.44 -14.90 -20.38
N PHE A 3 18.51 -13.96 -20.59
CA PHE A 3 17.16 -14.00 -20.01
C PHE A 3 16.25 -15.10 -20.59
N ARG A 4 16.49 -15.53 -21.83
CA ARG A 4 15.66 -16.54 -22.53
C ARG A 4 16.08 -17.96 -22.16
N ASN A 5 17.37 -18.20 -21.94
CA ASN A 5 17.89 -19.54 -21.60
C ASN A 5 17.64 -19.93 -20.15
N LEU A 6 17.59 -18.96 -19.21
CA LEU A 6 17.26 -19.23 -17.81
C LEU A 6 15.77 -19.59 -17.58
N LEU A 7 14.85 -18.99 -18.35
CA LEU A 7 13.41 -19.27 -18.22
C LEU A 7 12.95 -20.54 -18.96
N LEU A 8 13.68 -20.95 -20.01
CA LEU A 8 13.35 -22.15 -20.80
C LEU A 8 14.00 -23.42 -20.24
N GLY A 9 15.19 -23.32 -19.62
CA GLY A 9 15.89 -24.48 -19.03
C GLY A 9 15.19 -25.10 -17.82
N SER A 10 14.41 -24.30 -17.07
CA SER A 10 13.70 -24.77 -15.86
C SER A 10 12.28 -25.28 -16.13
N ARG A 11 11.72 -25.03 -17.33
CA ARG A 11 10.34 -25.42 -17.68
C ARG A 11 10.17 -26.92 -17.96
N THR A 12 11.25 -27.65 -18.25
CA THR A 12 11.18 -29.07 -18.65
C THR A 12 11.55 -30.07 -17.56
N LYS A 13 12.02 -29.62 -16.38
CA LYS A 13 12.36 -30.54 -15.28
C LYS A 13 11.42 -30.50 -14.06
N VAL A 14 10.55 -29.50 -13.95
CA VAL A 14 9.57 -29.38 -12.86
C VAL A 14 8.22 -30.02 -13.19
N LEU A 15 7.94 -30.37 -14.46
CA LEU A 15 6.66 -30.93 -14.91
C LEU A 15 6.65 -32.46 -15.11
N ALA A 16 7.71 -33.19 -14.71
CA ALA A 16 7.82 -34.64 -14.93
C ALA A 16 7.70 -35.52 -13.66
N LYS A 17 7.33 -34.96 -12.50
CA LYS A 17 7.17 -35.73 -11.25
C LYS A 17 5.87 -35.39 -10.49
N SER A 18 4.72 -35.45 -11.16
CA SER A 18 3.44 -35.75 -10.50
C SER A 18 2.34 -36.03 -11.53
N ALA A 19 2.41 -37.19 -12.18
CA ALA A 19 1.30 -37.71 -12.95
C ALA A 19 1.17 -39.21 -12.69
N SER A 20 0.29 -39.57 -11.74
CA SER A 20 -0.48 -40.81 -11.71
C SER A 20 -1.54 -40.70 -10.62
N PRO A 21 -2.83 -40.54 -10.96
CA PRO A 21 -3.92 -40.74 -10.00
C PRO A 21 -4.19 -42.24 -9.89
N VAL A 22 -4.60 -42.71 -8.71
CA VAL A 22 -5.34 -43.97 -8.40
C VAL A 22 -4.79 -44.63 -7.12
N ASN A 23 -5.73 -44.96 -6.22
CA ASN A 23 -5.62 -45.87 -5.06
C ASN A 23 -4.88 -45.41 -3.80
N VAL A 24 -5.52 -44.55 -3.00
CA VAL A 24 -5.52 -44.70 -1.52
C VAL A 24 -6.88 -44.27 -0.95
N TYR A 25 -7.90 -45.12 -1.12
CA TYR A 25 -9.15 -45.05 -0.35
C TYR A 25 -9.58 -46.47 0.00
N LYS A 26 -8.87 -47.10 0.95
CA LYS A 26 -9.33 -48.30 1.68
C LYS A 26 -8.33 -48.67 2.77
N GLN A 27 -8.36 -47.93 3.88
CA GLN A 27 -8.00 -48.47 5.19
C GLN A 27 -8.34 -47.44 6.25
N LEU A 28 -9.41 -47.71 6.99
CA LEU A 28 -9.66 -47.37 8.41
C LEU A 28 -11.18 -47.40 8.66
N THR A 29 -11.82 -48.54 8.37
CA THR A 29 -13.07 -48.94 9.02
C THR A 29 -12.72 -50.06 9.98
N LYS A 30 -12.72 -49.74 11.28
CA LYS A 30 -13.08 -50.61 12.42
C LYS A 30 -12.56 -49.99 13.73
N ARG A 31 -13.47 -49.45 14.53
CA ARG A 31 -13.50 -49.53 16.01
C ARG A 31 -14.83 -48.91 16.47
N THR A 32 -15.84 -49.76 16.63
CA THR A 32 -16.33 -50.27 17.93
C THR A 32 -17.21 -49.25 18.63
N ILE A 33 -18.51 -49.46 18.47
CA ILE A 33 -19.61 -48.79 19.15
C ILE A 33 -19.56 -49.19 20.63
N CYS A 34 -19.46 -48.22 21.52
CA CYS A 34 -19.81 -48.38 22.93
C CYS A 34 -20.98 -47.44 23.22
N SER A 35 -22.12 -48.05 23.54
CA SER A 35 -23.37 -47.43 23.92
C SER A 35 -23.33 -47.07 25.41
N THR A 36 -23.51 -45.80 25.74
CA THR A 36 -24.01 -45.41 27.07
C THR A 36 -24.87 -44.15 26.99
N ASN A 37 -26.16 -44.34 27.26
CA ASN A 37 -27.12 -43.46 27.94
C ASN A 37 -27.17 -41.97 27.57
N VAL A 38 -28.19 -41.60 26.78
CA VAL A 38 -28.79 -40.26 26.82
C VAL A 38 -30.12 -40.36 27.56
N LYS A 39 -30.14 -39.93 28.82
CA LYS A 39 -31.38 -39.53 29.50
C LYS A 39 -31.75 -38.14 29.01
N SER A 40 -32.97 -38.02 28.49
CA SER A 40 -33.60 -36.76 28.13
C SER A 40 -33.82 -35.91 29.39
N LEU A 41 -33.38 -34.66 29.34
CA LEU A 41 -33.86 -33.62 30.24
C LEU A 41 -34.37 -32.48 29.35
N ARG A 42 -35.70 -32.45 29.21
CA ARG A 42 -36.45 -31.25 28.86
C ARG A 42 -36.27 -30.27 30.01
N PHE A 43 -35.96 -29.02 29.71
CA PHE A 43 -36.17 -27.92 30.65
C PHE A 43 -36.91 -26.78 29.96
N ASP A 44 -37.95 -26.37 30.68
CA ASP A 44 -38.96 -25.38 30.34
C ASP A 44 -38.39 -24.01 29.99
N LEU A 45 -38.95 -23.43 28.94
CA LEU A 45 -38.88 -22.01 28.64
C LEU A 45 -39.70 -21.25 29.68
N ASN A 46 -39.03 -20.67 30.68
CA ASN A 46 -39.65 -19.71 31.57
C ASN A 46 -39.21 -18.29 31.18
N GLN A 47 -40.13 -17.59 30.52
CA GLN A 47 -40.03 -16.21 30.09
C GLN A 47 -40.22 -15.30 31.31
N LYS A 48 -39.13 -14.73 31.84
CA LYS A 48 -39.20 -13.59 32.76
C LYS A 48 -38.62 -12.35 32.11
N SER A 49 -39.54 -11.49 31.70
CA SER A 49 -39.37 -10.05 31.49
C SER A 49 -38.69 -9.42 32.70
N MET A 50 -37.57 -8.74 32.48
CA MET A 50 -37.00 -7.80 33.43
C MET A 50 -36.69 -6.49 32.69
N LEU A 51 -37.61 -5.54 32.83
CA LEU A 51 -37.42 -4.12 32.54
C LEU A 51 -36.25 -3.60 33.37
N MET A 52 -35.13 -3.26 32.72
CA MET A 52 -34.09 -2.42 33.33
C MET A 52 -34.20 -0.98 32.83
N LYS A 53 -34.35 -0.11 33.83
CA LYS A 53 -34.46 1.34 33.75
C LYS A 53 -33.20 1.98 33.16
N THR A 54 -33.47 3.12 32.53
CA THR A 54 -32.57 4.09 31.91
C THR A 54 -31.55 4.70 32.87
N SER A 55 -30.32 4.89 32.38
CA SER A 55 -29.48 6.07 32.67
C SER A 55 -28.33 6.18 31.66
N PRO A 56 -28.20 7.29 30.91
CA PRO A 56 -27.03 7.58 30.10
C PRO A 56 -25.98 8.34 30.92
N PHE A 57 -24.75 7.81 30.97
CA PHE A 57 -23.62 8.50 31.59
C PHE A 57 -22.95 9.43 30.57
N THR A 58 -23.45 10.66 30.48
CA THR A 58 -22.85 11.78 29.75
C THR A 58 -21.77 12.43 30.63
N LYS A 59 -20.50 12.33 30.26
CA LYS A 59 -19.42 13.17 30.83
C LYS A 59 -19.37 14.49 30.06
N THR A 60 -20.04 15.50 30.61
CA THR A 60 -19.95 16.90 30.18
C THR A 60 -18.74 17.55 30.86
N ILE A 61 -17.80 18.09 30.07
CA ILE A 61 -16.73 18.96 30.55
C ILE A 61 -17.23 20.40 30.42
N PRO A 62 -17.28 21.23 31.48
CA PRO A 62 -17.62 22.63 31.34
C PRO A 62 -16.34 23.44 31.08
N ARG A 63 -16.30 24.17 29.96
CA ARG A 63 -15.47 25.37 29.86
C ARG A 63 -16.29 26.47 29.19
N SER A 64 -16.89 27.27 30.05
CA SER A 64 -17.47 28.57 29.75
C SER A 64 -16.38 29.50 29.22
N PHE A 65 -16.51 29.94 27.97
CA PHE A 65 -15.99 31.22 27.52
C PHE A 65 -17.20 32.09 27.19
N SER A 66 -17.55 32.97 28.12
CA SER A 66 -18.50 34.06 27.91
C SER A 66 -17.83 35.12 27.04
N LEU A 67 -18.23 35.22 25.76
CA LEU A 67 -17.99 36.44 25.00
C LEU A 67 -19.12 37.41 25.34
N SER A 68 -18.81 38.41 26.15
CA SER A 68 -19.68 39.55 26.40
C SER A 68 -19.91 40.29 25.08
N SER A 69 -21.15 40.30 24.61
CA SER A 69 -21.60 41.17 23.53
C SER A 69 -21.76 42.59 24.08
N LYS A 70 -20.71 43.40 23.96
CA LYS A 70 -20.88 44.86 24.05
C LYS A 70 -21.32 45.37 22.68
N PHE A 71 -22.61 45.68 22.60
CA PHE A 71 -23.14 46.64 21.63
C PHE A 71 -22.49 48.01 21.92
N SER A 72 -21.87 48.58 20.90
CA SER A 72 -21.52 50.00 20.88
C SER A 72 -21.86 50.55 19.49
N ASN A 73 -22.70 51.58 19.50
CA ASN A 73 -23.23 52.31 18.34
C ASN A 73 -22.13 52.97 17.49
N PRO A 74 -22.44 53.34 16.23
CA PRO A 74 -21.45 53.85 15.28
C PRO A 74 -21.24 55.34 15.46
N THR A 75 -20.00 55.78 15.61
CA THR A 75 -19.64 57.21 15.42
C THR A 75 -18.23 57.31 14.86
N THR A 76 -18.18 57.78 13.62
CA THR A 76 -17.07 58.43 12.90
C THR A 76 -15.70 58.50 13.58
N ILE A 77 -14.72 57.75 13.04
CA ILE A 77 -13.33 58.22 12.96
C ILE A 77 -12.80 57.91 11.55
N ALA A 78 -12.37 58.98 10.89
CA ALA A 78 -11.81 59.02 9.57
C ALA A 78 -10.42 58.36 9.48
N ALA A 79 -10.09 57.95 8.26
CA ALA A 79 -8.74 57.92 7.68
C ALA A 79 -7.58 57.41 8.55
N ASN A 80 -7.33 56.09 8.48
CA ASN A 80 -6.01 55.57 8.13
C ASN A 80 -6.12 54.06 7.85
N ALA A 81 -6.53 53.74 6.62
CA ALA A 81 -6.36 52.41 6.06
C ALA A 81 -4.86 52.22 5.75
N THR A 82 -4.07 51.96 6.78
CA THR A 82 -2.74 51.37 6.60
C THR A 82 -2.99 50.00 6.01
N ALA A 83 -2.80 49.88 4.70
CA ALA A 83 -2.90 48.63 3.98
C ALA A 83 -2.02 47.61 4.69
N THR A 84 -2.66 46.72 5.45
CA THR A 84 -1.98 45.55 6.00
C THR A 84 -1.73 44.67 4.79
N THR A 85 -0.58 44.86 4.15
CA THR A 85 -0.07 43.97 3.12
C THR A 85 0.09 42.61 3.76
N THR A 86 -0.96 41.80 3.66
CA THR A 86 -0.83 40.35 3.81
C THR A 86 0.36 39.93 2.96
N PRO A 87 1.29 39.11 3.48
CA PRO A 87 2.47 38.74 2.73
C PRO A 87 1.98 38.00 1.49
N VAL A 88 2.05 38.67 0.34
CA VAL A 88 1.77 38.07 -0.95
C VAL A 88 2.84 37.01 -1.12
N VAL A 89 2.50 35.76 -0.81
CA VAL A 89 3.35 34.61 -1.06
C VAL A 89 3.73 34.69 -2.52
N SER A 90 5.01 34.97 -2.79
CA SER A 90 5.47 35.22 -4.16
C SER A 90 5.11 34.00 -5.01
N GLU A 91 4.59 34.27 -6.21
CA GLU A 91 4.13 33.25 -7.15
C GLU A 91 5.20 32.17 -7.41
N GLU A 92 6.47 32.56 -7.33
CA GLU A 92 7.65 31.72 -7.50
C GLU A 92 7.84 30.72 -6.34
N SER A 93 7.54 31.11 -5.09
CA SER A 93 7.67 30.24 -3.92
C SER A 93 6.70 29.04 -3.89
N LEU A 94 5.64 29.10 -4.70
CA LEU A 94 4.62 28.05 -4.84
C LEU A 94 4.80 27.19 -6.09
N LYS A 95 5.62 27.62 -7.06
CA LYS A 95 5.82 26.92 -8.33
C LYS A 95 6.87 25.82 -8.21
N THR A 96 6.42 24.56 -8.19
CA THR A 96 7.32 23.41 -8.37
C THR A 96 7.41 23.04 -9.86
N ALA A 97 8.59 22.65 -10.35
CA ALA A 97 8.80 22.25 -11.74
C ALA A 97 8.03 20.97 -12.14
N LYS A 98 7.55 20.89 -13.39
CA LYS A 98 6.83 19.70 -13.89
C LYS A 98 7.74 18.47 -13.97
N SER A 99 9.04 18.68 -14.20
CA SER A 99 10.06 17.63 -14.20
C SER A 99 10.11 16.87 -12.87
N VAL A 100 9.96 17.58 -11.73
CA VAL A 100 9.93 16.96 -10.39
C VAL A 100 8.77 15.97 -10.29
N ALA A 101 7.61 16.33 -10.82
CA ALA A 101 6.44 15.45 -10.77
C ALA A 101 6.61 14.18 -11.61
N TYR A 102 7.12 14.31 -12.83
CA TYR A 102 7.39 13.16 -13.69
C TYR A 102 8.50 12.28 -13.14
N TRP A 103 9.53 12.86 -12.55
CA TRP A 103 10.58 12.12 -11.87
C TRP A 103 10.03 11.32 -10.67
N LEU A 104 9.19 11.92 -9.82
CA LEU A 104 8.55 11.19 -8.71
C LEU A 104 7.65 10.05 -9.20
N ILE A 105 6.83 10.29 -10.22
CA ILE A 105 5.94 9.27 -10.79
C ILE A 105 6.77 8.16 -11.47
N GLY A 106 7.80 8.52 -12.25
CA GLY A 106 8.71 7.56 -12.88
C GLY A 106 9.45 6.71 -11.85
N THR A 107 9.97 7.32 -10.78
CA THR A 107 10.65 6.61 -9.69
C THR A 107 9.68 5.72 -8.92
N SER A 108 8.42 6.12 -8.76
CA SER A 108 7.40 5.22 -8.21
C SER A 108 7.16 3.98 -9.08
N GLY A 109 7.32 4.08 -10.40
CA GLY A 109 7.32 2.93 -11.30
C GLY A 109 8.46 1.96 -11.03
N LEU A 110 9.64 2.46 -10.67
CA LEU A 110 10.76 1.61 -10.23
C LEU A 110 10.45 0.91 -8.91
N VAL A 111 9.80 1.60 -7.96
CA VAL A 111 9.34 0.99 -6.70
C VAL A 111 8.24 -0.06 -6.94
N PHE A 112 7.34 0.17 -7.89
CA PHE A 112 6.38 -0.85 -8.30
C PHE A 112 7.10 -2.12 -8.81
N GLY A 113 8.13 -1.93 -9.65
CA GLY A 113 8.96 -3.03 -10.16
C GLY A 113 9.71 -3.79 -9.06
N ILE A 114 10.35 -3.08 -8.12
CA ILE A 114 11.11 -3.75 -7.05
C ILE A 114 10.21 -4.52 -6.09
N VAL A 115 8.96 -4.06 -5.87
CA VAL A 115 8.01 -4.80 -5.04
C VAL A 115 7.67 -6.13 -5.70
N ILE A 116 7.36 -6.15 -7.01
CA ILE A 116 7.13 -7.41 -7.74
C ILE A 116 8.36 -8.30 -7.70
N LEU A 117 9.54 -7.74 -7.97
CA LEU A 117 10.80 -8.47 -7.93
C LEU A 117 11.08 -9.07 -6.54
N GLY A 118 10.84 -8.33 -5.46
CA GLY A 118 10.97 -8.85 -4.09
C GLY A 118 9.94 -9.93 -3.77
N GLY A 119 8.72 -9.82 -4.32
CA GLY A 119 7.73 -10.89 -4.28
C GLY A 119 8.24 -12.17 -4.95
N LEU A 120 8.85 -12.04 -6.13
CA LEU A 120 9.49 -13.16 -6.82
C LEU A 120 10.63 -13.76 -5.99
N THR A 121 11.54 -12.94 -5.45
CA THR A 121 12.63 -13.40 -4.58
C THR A 121 12.11 -14.18 -3.35
N ARG A 122 10.95 -13.80 -2.79
CA ARG A 122 10.30 -14.56 -1.71
C ARG A 122 9.65 -15.86 -2.20
N LEU A 123 8.95 -15.81 -3.33
CA LEU A 123 8.25 -16.97 -3.91
C LEU A 123 9.22 -18.03 -4.44
N THR A 124 10.45 -17.66 -4.80
CA THR A 124 11.54 -18.57 -5.18
C THR A 124 12.47 -18.90 -4.01
N GLU A 125 12.10 -18.54 -2.78
CA GLU A 125 12.89 -18.78 -1.55
C GLU A 125 14.37 -18.37 -1.69
N SER A 126 14.59 -17.24 -2.34
CA SER A 126 15.93 -16.75 -2.69
C SER A 126 16.41 -15.62 -1.77
N GLY A 127 15.63 -15.24 -0.75
CA GLY A 127 15.86 -14.02 0.03
C GLY A 127 17.00 -14.05 1.04
N LEU A 128 17.66 -15.20 1.22
CA LEU A 128 18.73 -15.43 2.21
C LEU A 128 19.98 -16.11 1.61
N SER A 129 20.07 -16.17 0.27
CA SER A 129 21.19 -16.75 -0.47
C SER A 129 22.50 -15.93 -0.39
N ILE A 130 22.42 -14.62 -0.13
CA ILE A 130 23.58 -13.72 0.04
C ILE A 130 23.73 -13.39 1.53
N THR A 131 24.67 -14.08 2.19
CA THR A 131 24.92 -13.98 3.64
C THR A 131 25.69 -12.71 4.03
N GLU A 132 26.46 -12.14 3.10
CA GLU A 132 27.31 -10.99 3.37
C GLU A 132 26.64 -9.64 3.00
N TRP A 133 26.86 -8.63 3.85
CA TRP A 133 26.43 -7.26 3.57
C TRP A 133 27.57 -6.45 2.94
N LYS A 134 27.62 -6.41 1.61
CA LYS A 134 28.60 -5.62 0.83
C LYS A 134 27.92 -4.51 0.00
N PRO A 135 27.71 -3.29 0.55
CA PRO A 135 26.97 -2.21 -0.12
C PRO A 135 27.57 -1.71 -1.44
N VAL A 136 28.90 -1.70 -1.55
CA VAL A 136 29.62 -1.22 -2.74
C VAL A 136 30.14 -2.39 -3.56
N ALA A 137 30.98 -3.25 -2.97
CA ALA A 137 31.60 -4.38 -3.66
C ALA A 137 30.59 -5.41 -4.20
N GLY A 138 29.44 -5.60 -3.54
CA GLY A 138 28.40 -6.53 -4.00
C GLY A 138 27.58 -6.04 -5.20
N THR A 139 28.01 -4.97 -5.88
CA THR A 139 27.34 -4.45 -7.08
C THR A 139 27.62 -5.35 -8.29
N LEU A 140 28.79 -5.99 -8.33
CA LEU A 140 29.12 -7.00 -9.33
C LEU A 140 28.81 -8.40 -8.77
N PRO A 141 28.16 -9.29 -9.54
CA PRO A 141 28.01 -10.69 -9.15
C PRO A 141 29.35 -11.44 -9.35
N PRO A 142 29.49 -12.66 -8.83
CA PRO A 142 30.63 -13.51 -9.15
C PRO A 142 30.79 -13.68 -10.68
N LEU A 143 32.00 -13.41 -11.18
CA LEU A 143 32.28 -13.33 -12.62
C LEU A 143 32.97 -14.58 -13.17
N ASN A 144 33.56 -15.39 -12.30
CA ASN A 144 34.26 -16.61 -12.68
C ASN A 144 33.88 -17.78 -11.75
N GLN A 145 34.23 -19.00 -12.19
CA GLN A 145 33.86 -20.24 -11.52
C GLN A 145 34.35 -20.30 -10.07
N LYS A 146 35.60 -19.86 -9.82
CA LYS A 146 36.18 -19.83 -8.46
C LYS A 146 35.38 -18.95 -7.51
N GLN A 147 34.99 -17.74 -7.94
CA GLN A 147 34.18 -16.84 -7.14
C GLN A 147 32.78 -17.42 -6.85
N TRP A 148 32.20 -18.16 -7.81
CA TRP A 148 30.92 -18.85 -7.60
C TRP A 148 31.03 -19.96 -6.55
N GLU A 149 32.12 -20.73 -6.58
CA GLU A 149 32.40 -21.77 -5.59
C GLU A 149 32.61 -21.15 -4.20
N GLU A 150 33.38 -20.07 -4.09
CA GLU A 150 33.60 -19.35 -2.82
C GLU A 150 32.28 -18.85 -2.19
N GLU A 151 31.38 -18.25 -2.97
CA GLU A 151 30.08 -17.81 -2.46
C GLU A 151 29.16 -19.00 -2.12
N PHE A 152 29.25 -20.10 -2.87
CA PHE A 152 28.47 -21.30 -2.56
C PHE A 152 28.93 -21.97 -1.26
N GLU A 153 30.24 -22.03 -1.00
CA GLU A 153 30.76 -22.55 0.27
C GLU A 153 30.26 -21.72 1.46
N LYS A 154 30.25 -20.39 1.36
CA LYS A 154 29.64 -19.53 2.39
C LYS A 154 28.15 -19.82 2.58
N TYR A 155 27.43 -20.05 1.49
CA TYR A 155 26.01 -20.39 1.55
C TYR A 155 25.78 -21.75 2.23
N LYS A 156 26.66 -22.75 2.02
CA LYS A 156 26.58 -24.05 2.71
C LYS A 156 26.69 -23.96 4.22
N GLU A 157 27.37 -22.94 4.72
CA GLU A 157 27.48 -22.68 6.16
C GLU A 157 26.19 -22.10 6.76
N SER A 158 25.30 -21.54 5.94
CA SER A 158 24.07 -20.89 6.38
C SER A 158 23.05 -21.88 6.97
N PRO A 159 22.17 -21.42 7.88
CA PRO A 159 21.05 -22.22 8.36
C PRO A 159 20.09 -22.66 7.25
N GLU A 160 19.89 -21.82 6.23
CA GLU A 160 19.00 -22.09 5.10
C GLU A 160 19.48 -23.28 4.28
N PHE A 161 20.77 -23.34 3.94
CA PHE A 161 21.32 -24.51 3.26
C PHE A 161 21.23 -25.76 4.12
N LYS A 162 21.63 -25.69 5.39
CA LYS A 162 21.66 -26.86 6.28
C LYS A 162 20.28 -27.48 6.50
N GLN A 163 19.23 -26.66 6.56
CA GLN A 163 17.88 -27.13 6.93
C GLN A 163 16.92 -27.29 5.74
N LEU A 164 17.04 -26.48 4.70
CA LEU A 164 16.08 -26.44 3.59
C LEU A 164 16.72 -26.82 2.25
N ASN A 165 17.91 -26.30 1.98
CA ASN A 165 18.51 -26.33 0.64
C ASN A 165 19.73 -27.25 0.50
N SER A 166 19.91 -28.24 1.38
CA SER A 166 21.07 -29.13 1.40
C SER A 166 21.21 -30.03 0.16
N HIS A 167 20.15 -30.09 -0.65
CA HIS A 167 20.06 -30.89 -1.87
C HIS A 167 20.45 -30.13 -3.14
N ILE A 168 20.62 -28.80 -3.08
CA ILE A 168 20.83 -27.99 -4.28
C ILE A 168 22.28 -28.03 -4.76
N ASN A 169 22.49 -27.97 -6.08
CA ASN A 169 23.81 -27.85 -6.68
C ASN A 169 24.20 -26.37 -6.96
N LEU A 170 25.41 -26.17 -7.50
CA LEU A 170 25.93 -24.82 -7.80
C LEU A 170 25.07 -24.05 -8.81
N ASP A 171 24.47 -24.71 -9.79
CA ASP A 171 23.65 -24.03 -10.81
C ASP A 171 22.29 -23.59 -10.25
N GLU A 172 21.71 -24.38 -9.35
CA GLU A 172 20.53 -24.00 -8.58
C GLU A 172 20.85 -22.85 -7.60
N PHE A 173 22.03 -22.89 -6.96
CA PHE A 173 22.53 -21.78 -6.14
C PHE A 173 22.68 -20.48 -6.96
N LYS A 174 23.24 -20.54 -8.17
CA LYS A 174 23.36 -19.37 -9.06
C LYS A 174 22.00 -18.72 -9.33
N PHE A 175 20.94 -19.51 -9.49
CA PHE A 175 19.59 -18.99 -9.71
C PHE A 175 19.08 -18.18 -8.50
N ILE A 176 19.11 -18.76 -7.30
CA ILE A 176 18.64 -18.08 -6.09
C ILE A 176 19.52 -16.85 -5.77
N PHE A 177 20.84 -16.97 -5.91
CA PHE A 177 21.78 -15.86 -5.75
C PHE A 177 21.45 -14.71 -6.70
N PHE A 178 21.20 -15.00 -7.99
CA PHE A 178 20.93 -13.97 -8.98
C PHE A 178 19.60 -13.25 -8.71
N MET A 179 18.56 -13.98 -8.28
CA MET A 179 17.29 -13.37 -7.88
C MET A 179 17.46 -12.37 -6.74
N GLU A 180 18.24 -12.73 -5.73
CA GLU A 180 18.52 -11.84 -4.60
C GLU A 180 19.42 -10.66 -4.99
N TRP A 181 20.47 -10.93 -5.76
CA TRP A 181 21.42 -9.92 -6.24
C TRP A 181 20.73 -8.86 -7.09
N VAL A 182 19.88 -9.26 -8.06
CA VAL A 182 19.13 -8.30 -8.89
C VAL A 182 18.20 -7.47 -8.01
N HIS A 183 17.52 -8.08 -7.02
CA HIS A 183 16.67 -7.35 -6.10
C HIS A 183 17.44 -6.28 -5.31
N ARG A 184 18.59 -6.65 -4.73
CA ARG A 184 19.48 -5.73 -3.99
C ARG A 184 20.05 -4.63 -4.87
N LEU A 185 20.52 -4.97 -6.08
CA LEU A 185 21.05 -4.01 -7.05
C LEU A 185 19.97 -3.00 -7.47
N TRP A 186 18.75 -3.47 -7.73
CA TRP A 186 17.61 -2.62 -8.08
C TRP A 186 17.29 -1.63 -6.97
N GLY A 187 17.36 -2.06 -5.70
CA GLY A 187 17.19 -1.19 -4.54
C GLY A 187 18.22 -0.06 -4.49
N ARG A 188 19.50 -0.36 -4.76
CA ARG A 188 20.57 0.65 -4.84
C ARG A 188 20.35 1.62 -5.99
N ALA A 189 19.95 1.12 -7.16
CA ALA A 189 19.61 1.94 -8.32
C ALA A 189 18.47 2.92 -8.00
N ILE A 190 17.39 2.47 -7.34
CA ILE A 190 16.32 3.36 -6.86
C ILE A 190 16.87 4.40 -5.89
N GLY A 191 17.75 3.99 -4.98
CA GLY A 191 18.51 4.87 -4.09
C GLY A 191 19.14 6.05 -4.83
N ALA A 192 19.96 5.76 -5.84
CA ALA A 192 20.65 6.77 -6.64
C ALA A 192 19.68 7.62 -7.49
N VAL A 193 18.73 6.99 -8.18
CA VAL A 193 17.74 7.66 -9.04
C VAL A 193 16.79 8.54 -8.23
N PHE A 194 16.61 8.28 -6.94
CA PHE A 194 15.85 9.15 -6.06
C PHE A 194 16.71 10.25 -5.43
N ILE A 195 17.80 9.90 -4.75
CA ILE A 195 18.55 10.85 -3.92
C ILE A 195 19.26 11.90 -4.78
N LEU A 196 19.88 11.53 -5.91
CA LEU A 196 20.64 12.48 -6.73
C LEU A 196 19.73 13.56 -7.35
N PRO A 197 18.60 13.22 -8.01
CA PRO A 197 17.69 14.25 -8.52
C PRO A 197 16.99 15.02 -7.40
N ALA A 198 16.67 14.40 -6.25
CA ALA A 198 16.09 15.11 -5.11
C ALA A 198 17.00 16.23 -4.63
N ALA A 199 18.30 15.95 -4.45
CA ALA A 199 19.30 16.94 -4.06
C ALA A 199 19.44 18.03 -5.14
N TYR A 200 19.55 17.64 -6.41
CA TYR A 200 19.63 18.58 -7.53
C TYR A 200 18.43 19.52 -7.57
N PHE A 201 17.20 19.01 -7.47
CA PHE A 201 15.99 19.83 -7.52
C PHE A 201 15.85 20.78 -6.32
N ALA A 202 16.27 20.34 -5.13
CA ALA A 202 16.27 21.16 -3.93
C ALA A 202 17.28 22.31 -4.02
N VAL A 203 18.52 22.02 -4.45
CA VAL A 203 19.59 23.04 -4.58
C VAL A 203 19.31 24.00 -5.74
N SER A 204 18.76 23.52 -6.86
CA SER A 204 18.42 24.35 -8.02
C SER A 204 17.14 25.18 -7.87
N GLY A 205 16.52 25.19 -6.69
CA GLY A 205 15.30 25.98 -6.43
C GLY A 205 14.08 25.55 -7.26
N LYS A 206 14.09 24.35 -7.85
CA LYS A 206 13.02 23.85 -8.73
C LYS A 206 11.79 23.33 -7.95
N THR A 207 11.84 23.38 -6.63
CA THR A 207 10.85 22.84 -5.70
C THR A 207 10.38 23.88 -4.69
N SER A 208 9.08 23.86 -4.39
CA SER A 208 8.52 24.68 -3.31
C SER A 208 8.93 24.15 -1.92
N ARG A 209 8.89 25.01 -0.89
CA ARG A 209 9.16 24.60 0.51
C ARG A 209 8.29 23.43 0.96
N HIS A 210 7.03 23.39 0.52
CA HIS A 210 6.09 22.32 0.79
C HIS A 210 6.55 20.98 0.18
N VAL A 211 7.03 21.01 -1.07
CA VAL A 211 7.56 19.81 -1.74
C VAL A 211 8.87 19.38 -1.10
N ASN A 212 9.77 20.30 -0.73
CA ASN A 212 11.03 19.95 -0.06
C ASN A 212 10.82 19.21 1.27
N LYS A 213 9.85 19.62 2.09
CA LYS A 213 9.49 18.87 3.32
C LYS A 213 9.06 17.45 3.02
N ARG A 214 8.30 17.24 1.94
CA ARG A 214 7.90 15.88 1.52
C ARG A 214 9.08 15.08 0.97
N LEU A 215 9.94 15.69 0.16
CA LEU A 215 11.15 15.02 -0.34
C LEU A 215 12.03 14.56 0.81
N LEU A 216 12.21 15.38 1.86
CA LEU A 216 12.93 14.97 3.06
C LEU A 216 12.30 13.74 3.72
N GLY A 217 10.97 13.75 3.91
CA GLY A 217 10.25 12.59 4.45
C GLY A 217 10.37 11.33 3.58
N LEU A 218 10.31 11.47 2.26
CA LEU A 218 10.48 10.37 1.31
C LEU A 218 11.91 9.83 1.31
N THR A 219 12.92 10.70 1.41
CA THR A 219 14.33 10.29 1.60
C THR A 219 14.50 9.52 2.92
N GLY A 220 13.85 9.98 3.99
CA GLY A 220 13.82 9.25 5.27
C GLY A 220 13.18 7.86 5.14
N LEU A 221 12.06 7.75 4.43
CA LEU A 221 11.42 6.46 4.14
C LEU A 221 12.29 5.53 3.27
N LEU A 222 13.05 6.09 2.32
CA LEU A 222 13.99 5.34 1.50
C LEU A 222 15.19 4.82 2.31
N ALA A 223 15.72 5.64 3.23
CA ALA A 223 16.74 5.20 4.18
C ALA A 223 16.19 4.10 5.11
N LEU A 224 14.97 4.28 5.61
CA LEU A 224 14.27 3.27 6.41
C LEU A 224 14.06 1.97 5.61
N GLN A 225 13.80 2.04 4.31
CA GLN A 225 13.72 0.86 3.45
C GLN A 225 15.02 0.06 3.42
N GLY A 226 16.16 0.73 3.26
CA GLY A 226 17.47 0.08 3.34
C GLY A 226 17.72 -0.57 4.70
N PHE A 227 17.38 0.13 5.80
CA PHE A 227 17.47 -0.40 7.15
C PHE A 227 16.57 -1.63 7.36
N LEU A 228 15.30 -1.56 6.95
CA LEU A 228 14.35 -2.67 7.08
C LEU A 228 14.79 -3.87 6.25
N GLY A 229 15.33 -3.65 5.04
CA GLY A 229 15.87 -4.73 4.21
C GLY A 229 17.08 -5.43 4.86
N TRP A 230 18.00 -4.66 5.44
CA TRP A 230 19.11 -5.22 6.22
C TRP A 230 18.62 -6.00 7.44
N TRP A 231 17.71 -5.42 8.23
CA TRP A 231 17.13 -6.05 9.40
C TRP A 231 16.44 -7.37 9.05
N MET A 232 15.68 -7.39 7.96
CA MET A 232 14.97 -8.55 7.44
C MET A 232 15.94 -9.72 7.16
N VAL A 233 17.05 -9.48 6.47
CA VAL A 233 18.04 -10.51 6.11
C VAL A 233 18.84 -10.97 7.31
N LYS A 234 19.45 -10.03 8.06
CA LYS A 234 20.30 -10.35 9.23
C LYS A 234 19.59 -11.31 10.19
N SER A 235 18.31 -11.04 10.38
CA SER A 235 17.48 -11.73 11.33
C SER A 235 16.92 -13.08 10.84
N GLY A 236 17.04 -13.38 9.54
CA GLY A 236 16.73 -14.69 8.96
C GLY A 236 17.91 -15.68 9.03
N LEU A 237 19.12 -15.17 9.28
CA LEU A 237 20.35 -15.95 9.42
C LEU A 237 20.76 -16.18 10.89
N ASP A 238 20.05 -15.55 11.83
CA ASP A 238 20.36 -15.60 13.26
C ASP A 238 19.69 -16.82 13.93
N GLN A 239 20.51 -17.78 14.35
CA GLN A 239 20.02 -19.05 14.91
C GLN A 239 19.22 -18.88 16.21
N GLU A 240 19.59 -17.92 17.07
CA GLU A 240 18.89 -17.65 18.33
C GLU A 240 17.45 -17.22 18.05
N GLN A 241 17.28 -16.28 17.11
CA GLN A 241 15.95 -15.79 16.72
C GLN A 241 15.10 -16.84 16.01
N LEU A 242 15.72 -17.77 15.26
CA LEU A 242 15.02 -18.88 14.64
C LEU A 242 14.51 -19.87 15.68
N THR A 243 15.33 -20.17 16.70
CA THR A 243 14.96 -21.03 17.81
C THR A 243 13.86 -20.38 18.68
N GLU A 244 13.97 -19.10 19.02
CA GLU A 244 12.94 -18.38 19.78
C GLU A 244 11.56 -18.35 19.10
N ARG A 245 11.54 -18.39 17.76
CA ARG A 245 10.30 -18.37 16.97
C ARG A 245 9.80 -19.77 16.58
N ASN A 246 10.53 -20.84 16.91
CA ASN A 246 10.23 -22.21 16.48
C ASN A 246 9.92 -22.29 14.97
N SER A 247 10.72 -21.62 14.15
CA SER A 247 10.43 -21.50 12.71
C SER A 247 11.62 -21.88 11.85
N LYS A 248 11.33 -22.35 10.63
CA LYS A 248 12.30 -22.54 9.57
C LYS A 248 13.13 -21.25 9.32
N PRO A 249 14.36 -21.36 8.77
CA PRO A 249 15.22 -20.24 8.40
C PRO A 249 14.63 -19.44 7.24
N THR A 250 13.56 -18.72 7.54
CA THR A 250 12.84 -17.83 6.64
C THR A 250 12.66 -16.47 7.30
N VAL A 251 12.48 -15.47 6.46
CA VAL A 251 12.15 -14.12 6.92
C VAL A 251 10.80 -14.13 7.64
N SER A 252 10.74 -13.55 8.85
CA SER A 252 9.48 -13.37 9.56
C SER A 252 8.45 -12.61 8.72
N GLN A 253 7.22 -13.09 8.70
CA GLN A 253 6.06 -12.41 8.12
C GLN A 253 5.91 -10.96 8.63
N TYR A 254 6.26 -10.69 9.89
CA TYR A 254 6.24 -9.34 10.45
C TYR A 254 7.27 -8.42 9.78
N ARG A 255 8.49 -8.91 9.58
CA ARG A 255 9.59 -8.14 8.96
C ARG A 255 9.33 -7.93 7.48
N LEU A 256 8.91 -8.99 6.78
CA LEU A 256 8.50 -8.94 5.39
C LEU A 256 7.40 -7.91 5.18
N THR A 257 6.33 -7.98 5.96
CA THR A 257 5.17 -7.08 5.83
C THR A 257 5.52 -5.65 6.24
N THR A 258 6.40 -5.46 7.24
CA THR A 258 6.89 -4.12 7.61
C THR A 258 7.71 -3.50 6.49
N HIS A 259 8.63 -4.27 5.88
CA HIS A 259 9.42 -3.83 4.74
C HIS A 259 8.51 -3.49 3.54
N LEU A 260 7.56 -4.36 3.22
CA LEU A 260 6.55 -4.13 2.17
C LEU A 260 5.71 -2.88 2.45
N GLY A 261 5.22 -2.70 3.68
CA GLY A 261 4.39 -1.57 4.08
C GLY A 261 5.13 -0.23 3.94
N ALA A 262 6.39 -0.16 4.36
CA ALA A 262 7.21 1.03 4.18
C ALA A 262 7.50 1.31 2.68
N ALA A 263 7.63 0.28 1.84
CA ALA A 263 7.74 0.45 0.38
C ALA A 263 6.44 1.01 -0.22
N PHE A 264 5.28 0.55 0.24
CA PHE A 264 3.97 1.11 -0.14
C PHE A 264 3.81 2.56 0.30
N PHE A 265 4.25 2.93 1.50
CA PHE A 265 4.21 4.33 1.95
C PHE A 265 5.10 5.23 1.09
N LEU A 266 6.33 4.79 0.78
CA LEU A 266 7.22 5.49 -0.12
C LEU A 266 6.58 5.67 -1.51
N TYR A 267 6.04 4.58 -2.07
CA TYR A 267 5.35 4.54 -3.35
C TYR A 267 4.14 5.51 -3.40
N MET A 268 3.23 5.40 -2.43
CA MET A 268 2.06 6.27 -2.33
C MET A 268 2.46 7.73 -2.13
N GLY A 269 3.48 8.00 -1.31
CA GLY A 269 3.98 9.35 -1.06
C GLY A 269 4.57 10.02 -2.31
N MET A 270 5.31 9.27 -3.12
CA MET A 270 5.82 9.74 -4.42
C MET A 270 4.68 10.03 -5.39
N LEU A 271 3.75 9.09 -5.58
CA LEU A 271 2.60 9.27 -6.47
C LEU A 271 1.72 10.44 -6.03
N TRP A 272 1.39 10.52 -4.74
CA TRP A 272 0.57 11.59 -4.18
C TRP A 272 1.21 12.96 -4.43
N THR A 273 2.53 13.06 -4.21
CA THR A 273 3.27 14.32 -4.43
C THR A 273 3.36 14.66 -5.91
N GLY A 274 3.67 13.68 -6.77
CA GLY A 274 3.72 13.88 -8.22
C GLY A 274 2.38 14.34 -8.80
N PHE A 275 1.28 13.66 -8.47
CA PHE A 275 -0.05 14.04 -8.93
C PHE A 275 -0.53 15.38 -8.36
N GLU A 276 -0.18 15.71 -7.12
CA GLU A 276 -0.45 17.03 -6.55
C GLU A 276 0.22 18.14 -7.38
N ILE A 277 1.52 18.01 -7.69
CA ILE A 277 2.27 18.99 -8.48
C ILE A 277 1.66 19.13 -9.89
N LEU A 278 1.37 18.03 -10.59
CA LEU A 278 0.80 18.08 -11.93
C LEU A 278 -0.56 18.78 -11.95
N ARG A 279 -1.39 18.51 -10.93
CA ARG A 279 -2.72 19.08 -10.83
C ARG A 279 -2.67 20.57 -10.51
N GLU A 280 -1.82 20.99 -9.58
CA GLU A 280 -1.63 22.41 -9.26
C GLU A 280 -1.12 23.20 -10.47
N ARG A 281 -0.18 22.63 -11.23
CA ARG A 281 0.26 23.22 -12.49
C ARG A 281 -0.86 23.33 -13.52
N LYS A 282 -1.71 22.31 -13.64
CA LYS A 282 -2.88 22.36 -14.53
C LYS A 282 -3.83 23.49 -14.14
N TRP A 283 -4.04 23.70 -12.85
CA TRP A 283 -4.90 24.78 -12.35
C TRP A 283 -4.30 26.18 -12.56
N ILE A 284 -2.98 26.33 -12.43
CA ILE A 284 -2.28 27.59 -12.71
C ILE A 284 -2.35 27.93 -14.21
N LYS A 285 -2.23 26.93 -15.09
CA LYS A 285 -2.31 27.12 -16.55
C LYS A 285 -3.68 27.64 -17.00
N ASP A 286 -4.74 27.15 -16.39
CA ASP A 286 -6.11 27.59 -16.69
C ASP A 286 -6.92 27.88 -15.41
N PRO A 287 -6.80 29.11 -14.88
CA PRO A 287 -7.48 29.50 -13.65
C PRO A 287 -9.02 29.43 -13.74
N ALA A 288 -9.60 29.71 -14.91
CA ALA A 288 -11.05 29.74 -15.09
C ALA A 288 -11.65 28.33 -14.95
N GLU A 289 -11.06 27.33 -15.61
CA GLU A 289 -11.48 25.94 -15.47
C GLU A 289 -11.19 25.39 -14.06
N ALA A 290 -10.10 25.82 -13.42
CA ALA A 290 -9.80 25.45 -12.04
C ALA A 290 -10.89 25.91 -11.06
N LEU A 291 -11.38 27.14 -11.17
CA LEU A 291 -12.44 27.67 -10.30
C LEU A 291 -13.77 26.94 -10.49
N LYS A 292 -14.13 26.55 -11.72
CA LYS A 292 -15.30 25.70 -11.99
C LYS A 292 -15.17 24.35 -11.27
N LEU A 293 -13.99 23.74 -11.33
CA LEU A 293 -13.72 22.50 -10.60
C LEU A 293 -13.79 22.71 -9.08
N PHE A 294 -13.24 23.80 -8.55
CA PHE A 294 -13.27 24.08 -7.11
C PHE A 294 -14.70 24.23 -6.61
N LYS A 295 -15.59 24.88 -7.38
CA LYS A 295 -17.02 24.97 -7.06
C LYS A 295 -17.67 23.58 -6.97
N LYS A 296 -17.34 22.66 -7.89
CA LYS A 296 -17.82 21.26 -7.80
C LYS A 296 -17.28 20.55 -6.56
N LEU A 297 -16.01 20.73 -6.24
CA LEU A 297 -15.39 20.15 -5.05
C LEU A 297 -15.94 20.77 -3.75
N ASP A 298 -16.33 22.04 -3.74
CA ASP A 298 -16.88 22.67 -2.53
C ASP A 298 -18.30 22.24 -2.19
N ASN A 299 -19.00 21.59 -3.11
CA ASN A 299 -20.32 21.02 -2.84
C ASN A 299 -20.30 20.09 -1.61
N GLY A 300 -21.22 20.30 -0.67
CA GLY A 300 -21.33 19.55 0.58
C GLY A 300 -21.48 18.04 0.38
N SER A 301 -22.12 17.61 -0.71
CA SER A 301 -22.29 16.20 -1.08
C SER A 301 -20.96 15.50 -1.40
N MET A 302 -19.88 16.24 -1.64
CA MET A 302 -18.54 15.66 -1.84
C MET A 302 -17.82 15.33 -0.52
N GLY A 303 -18.31 15.82 0.62
CA GLY A 303 -17.73 15.54 1.95
C GLY A 303 -17.67 14.04 2.27
N PRO A 304 -18.80 13.31 2.22
CA PRO A 304 -18.83 11.86 2.41
C PRO A 304 -17.95 11.13 1.39
N LEU A 305 -18.00 11.52 0.11
CA LEU A 305 -17.23 10.86 -0.93
C LEU A 305 -15.72 10.95 -0.72
N ARG A 306 -15.20 12.07 -0.18
CA ARG A 306 -13.78 12.18 0.21
C ARG A 306 -13.41 11.19 1.31
N LYS A 307 -14.24 11.09 2.35
CA LYS A 307 -14.01 10.13 3.44
C LYS A 307 -14.03 8.70 2.90
N ILE A 308 -14.99 8.37 2.04
CA ILE A 308 -15.06 7.08 1.35
C ILE A 308 -13.79 6.84 0.54
N SER A 309 -13.32 7.82 -0.25
CA SER A 309 -12.10 7.64 -1.07
C SER A 309 -10.85 7.34 -0.24
N LEU A 310 -10.70 7.97 0.93
CA LEU A 310 -9.62 7.67 1.87
C LEU A 310 -9.82 6.32 2.56
N GLY A 311 -11.06 5.95 2.87
CA GLY A 311 -11.43 4.62 3.38
C GLY A 311 -11.12 3.50 2.38
N LEU A 312 -11.39 3.70 1.09
CA LEU A 312 -11.05 2.76 0.03
C LEU A 312 -9.54 2.59 -0.11
N LEU A 313 -8.77 3.69 -0.05
CA LEU A 313 -7.32 3.63 -0.04
C LEU A 313 -6.80 2.85 1.18
N PHE A 314 -7.35 3.14 2.37
CA PHE A 314 -6.97 2.46 3.60
C PHE A 314 -7.29 0.97 3.58
N VAL A 315 -8.51 0.57 3.21
CA VAL A 315 -8.89 -0.86 3.16
C VAL A 315 -8.09 -1.60 2.09
N SER A 316 -7.79 -0.97 0.95
CA SER A 316 -6.93 -1.53 -0.09
C SER A 316 -5.51 -1.77 0.43
N PHE A 317 -4.94 -0.79 1.16
CA PHE A 317 -3.63 -0.92 1.79
C PHE A 317 -3.62 -2.04 2.85
N VAL A 318 -4.59 -2.07 3.75
CA VAL A 318 -4.69 -3.12 4.79
C VAL A 318 -4.85 -4.51 4.17
N THR A 319 -5.63 -4.63 3.09
CA THR A 319 -5.77 -5.90 2.35
C THR A 319 -4.46 -6.34 1.71
N ALA A 320 -3.68 -5.41 1.16
CA ALA A 320 -2.34 -5.72 0.64
C ALA A 320 -1.38 -6.18 1.77
N MET A 321 -1.45 -5.54 2.95
CA MET A 321 -0.63 -5.93 4.10
C MET A 321 -1.01 -7.31 4.65
N SER A 322 -2.31 -7.64 4.73
CA SER A 322 -2.73 -8.99 5.11
C SER A 322 -2.28 -10.04 4.09
N GLY A 323 -2.21 -9.69 2.80
CA GLY A 323 -1.61 -10.53 1.76
C GLY A 323 -0.10 -10.74 1.95
N GLY A 324 0.63 -9.71 2.41
CA GLY A 324 2.03 -9.82 2.82
C GLY A 324 2.25 -10.82 3.95
N MET A 325 1.32 -10.87 4.92
CA MET A 325 1.35 -11.86 6.00
C MET A 325 1.08 -13.28 5.49
N VAL A 326 0.11 -13.45 4.58
CA VAL A 326 -0.16 -14.74 3.91
C VAL A 326 1.07 -15.24 3.17
N ALA A 327 1.74 -14.37 2.40
CA ALA A 327 2.96 -14.72 1.68
C ALA A 327 4.12 -15.03 2.64
N GLY A 328 4.24 -14.31 3.76
CA GLY A 328 5.28 -14.55 4.76
C GLY A 328 5.17 -15.92 5.44
N LEU A 329 3.94 -16.36 5.73
CA LEU A 329 3.63 -17.63 6.40
C LEU A 329 3.46 -18.82 5.45
N ASP A 330 3.63 -18.63 4.14
CA ASP A 330 3.28 -19.62 3.11
C ASP A 330 1.82 -20.12 3.21
N ALA A 331 0.94 -19.27 3.77
CA ALA A 331 -0.46 -19.62 4.06
C ALA A 331 -1.32 -19.80 2.79
N GLY A 332 -0.79 -19.47 1.62
CA GLY A 332 -1.44 -19.70 0.32
C GLY A 332 -1.62 -21.18 -0.02
N TRP A 333 -0.86 -22.09 0.61
CA TRP A 333 -0.88 -23.53 0.38
C TRP A 333 -1.77 -24.32 1.33
N ILE A 334 -2.46 -23.65 2.27
CA ILE A 334 -3.25 -24.33 3.31
C ILE A 334 -4.63 -24.71 2.77
N TYR A 335 -5.48 -23.73 2.48
CA TYR A 335 -6.77 -23.96 1.85
C TYR A 335 -6.77 -23.48 0.40
N ASN A 336 -6.89 -24.39 -0.55
CA ASN A 336 -6.85 -24.10 -1.99
C ASN A 336 -8.20 -24.25 -2.70
N THR A 337 -9.29 -24.27 -1.93
CA THR A 337 -10.67 -24.26 -2.43
C THR A 337 -11.29 -22.86 -2.32
N TRP A 338 -12.30 -22.59 -3.13
CA TRP A 338 -13.13 -21.37 -3.08
C TRP A 338 -14.57 -21.69 -3.54
N PRO A 339 -15.63 -21.12 -2.92
CA PRO A 339 -15.60 -20.12 -1.84
C PRO A 339 -15.38 -20.70 -0.45
N LYS A 340 -15.58 -22.01 -0.28
CA LYS A 340 -15.32 -22.76 0.96
C LYS A 340 -13.82 -22.88 1.26
N MET A 341 -13.48 -23.08 2.53
CA MET A 341 -12.13 -23.45 2.98
C MET A 341 -12.14 -24.93 3.36
N GLY A 342 -11.78 -25.78 2.40
CA GLY A 342 -11.97 -27.23 2.46
C GLY A 342 -13.44 -27.58 2.21
N GLU A 343 -13.96 -28.53 2.96
CA GLU A 343 -15.36 -28.98 2.85
C GLU A 343 -16.37 -28.00 3.47
N GLN A 344 -15.89 -27.10 4.34
CA GLN A 344 -16.69 -26.20 5.15
C GLN A 344 -16.51 -24.73 4.74
N TRP A 345 -17.46 -23.87 5.11
CA TRP A 345 -17.37 -22.42 4.83
C TRP A 345 -16.27 -21.72 5.64
N LEU A 346 -16.03 -22.20 6.85
CA LEU A 346 -14.96 -21.78 7.73
C LEU A 346 -14.17 -23.02 8.16
N PRO A 347 -12.85 -22.91 8.35
CA PRO A 347 -12.07 -23.96 8.99
C PRO A 347 -12.60 -24.30 10.39
N PRO A 348 -12.35 -25.52 10.89
CA PRO A 348 -12.71 -25.89 12.26
C PRO A 348 -12.15 -24.91 13.30
N SER A 349 -12.92 -24.65 14.36
CA SER A 349 -12.52 -23.67 15.41
C SER A 349 -11.16 -24.00 16.04
N ARG A 350 -10.83 -25.29 16.14
CA ARG A 350 -9.53 -25.78 16.63
C ARG A 350 -8.35 -25.34 15.74
N GLU A 351 -8.56 -25.23 14.43
CA GLU A 351 -7.55 -24.74 13.50
C GLU A 351 -7.46 -23.21 13.48
N LEU A 352 -8.56 -22.51 13.79
CA LEU A 352 -8.58 -21.04 13.81
C LEU A 352 -7.97 -20.46 15.09
N MET A 353 -8.13 -21.17 16.20
CA MET A 353 -7.61 -20.80 17.52
C MET A 353 -6.86 -21.99 18.11
N ASP A 354 -5.65 -22.22 17.61
CA ASP A 354 -4.77 -23.29 18.08
C ASP A 354 -3.88 -22.78 19.22
N ASP A 355 -3.90 -23.52 20.34
CA ASP A 355 -3.12 -23.26 21.55
C ASP A 355 -1.61 -23.31 21.30
N ASN A 356 -1.17 -24.03 20.26
CA ASN A 356 0.24 -24.12 19.87
C ASN A 356 0.85 -22.77 19.50
N PHE A 357 0.03 -21.78 19.13
CA PHE A 357 0.51 -20.43 18.82
C PHE A 357 0.65 -19.54 20.05
N ALA A 358 0.12 -19.91 21.22
CA ALA A 358 0.37 -19.16 22.45
C ALA A 358 1.82 -19.39 22.94
N ARG A 359 2.55 -18.32 23.26
CA ARG A 359 3.91 -18.43 23.83
C ARG A 359 3.95 -18.15 25.32
N ARG A 360 2.91 -17.50 25.86
CA ARG A 360 2.78 -17.25 27.29
C ARG A 360 2.03 -18.40 27.94
N GLU A 361 2.49 -18.80 29.13
CA GLU A 361 1.80 -19.81 29.95
C GLU A 361 0.37 -19.38 30.29
N ASP A 362 0.12 -18.08 30.47
CA ASP A 362 -1.21 -17.53 30.75
C ASP A 362 -2.14 -17.44 29.53
N LYS A 363 -1.69 -17.89 28.35
CA LYS A 363 -2.41 -17.89 27.05
C LYS A 363 -3.02 -16.55 26.63
N LYS A 364 -2.65 -15.43 27.24
CA LYS A 364 -3.22 -14.10 26.91
C LYS A 364 -2.84 -13.62 25.52
N ASP A 365 -1.79 -14.18 24.94
CA ASP A 365 -1.33 -13.89 23.58
C ASP A 365 -1.96 -14.76 22.50
N LEU A 366 -2.77 -15.75 22.87
CA LEU A 366 -3.39 -16.72 21.96
C LEU A 366 -4.12 -16.03 20.79
N TRP A 367 -4.96 -15.04 21.08
CA TRP A 367 -5.86 -14.45 20.09
C TRP A 367 -5.10 -13.69 18.99
N TRP A 368 -4.13 -12.86 19.36
CA TRP A 368 -3.42 -12.02 18.37
C TRP A 368 -2.35 -12.82 17.64
N ARG A 369 -1.76 -13.83 18.31
CA ARG A 369 -0.83 -14.76 17.65
C ARG A 369 -1.56 -15.63 16.64
N ASN A 370 -2.74 -16.16 16.95
CA ASN A 370 -3.54 -16.83 15.92
C ASN A 370 -3.92 -15.86 14.78
N LEU A 371 -4.26 -14.62 15.09
CA LEU A 371 -4.61 -13.64 14.05
C LEU A 371 -3.45 -13.31 13.09
N LEU A 372 -2.18 -13.42 13.52
CA LEU A 372 -1.00 -12.92 12.80
C LEU A 372 0.08 -13.97 12.50
N GLU A 373 0.05 -15.13 13.16
CA GLU A 373 1.05 -16.20 13.05
C GLU A 373 0.43 -17.53 12.62
N ASN A 374 -0.87 -17.77 12.87
CA ASN A 374 -1.54 -18.99 12.41
C ASN A 374 -1.88 -18.88 10.91
N PRO A 375 -1.29 -19.73 10.04
CA PRO A 375 -1.50 -19.67 8.59
C PRO A 375 -2.98 -19.78 8.18
N THR A 376 -3.75 -20.66 8.81
CA THR A 376 -5.18 -20.85 8.51
C THR A 376 -5.98 -19.59 8.79
N THR A 377 -5.77 -19.00 9.98
CA THR A 377 -6.48 -17.79 10.41
C THR A 377 -6.06 -16.58 9.58
N VAL A 378 -4.77 -16.41 9.30
CA VAL A 378 -4.26 -15.33 8.45
C VAL A 378 -4.82 -15.42 7.03
N GLN A 379 -4.92 -16.64 6.48
CA GLN A 379 -5.52 -16.86 5.16
C GLN A 379 -7.01 -16.48 5.16
N LEU A 380 -7.78 -16.87 6.19
CA LEU A 380 -9.18 -16.49 6.35
C LEU A 380 -9.32 -14.96 6.44
N VAL A 381 -8.52 -14.30 7.29
CA VAL A 381 -8.52 -12.84 7.47
C VAL A 381 -8.26 -12.11 6.16
N HIS A 382 -7.29 -12.58 5.37
CA HIS A 382 -6.99 -12.00 4.08
C HIS A 382 -8.17 -12.16 3.09
N ARG A 383 -8.80 -13.34 3.05
CA ARG A 383 -10.02 -13.57 2.24
C ARG A 383 -11.15 -12.64 2.66
N THR A 384 -11.38 -12.47 3.97
CA THR A 384 -12.38 -11.54 4.50
C THR A 384 -12.08 -10.10 4.04
N PHE A 385 -10.84 -9.63 4.18
CA PHE A 385 -10.45 -8.30 3.71
C PHE A 385 -10.61 -8.12 2.19
N ALA A 386 -10.35 -9.16 1.40
CA ALA A 386 -10.60 -9.13 -0.04
C ALA A 386 -12.10 -8.94 -0.36
N TYR A 387 -12.98 -9.68 0.31
CA TYR A 387 -14.44 -9.51 0.15
C TYR A 387 -14.91 -8.13 0.65
N THR A 388 -14.41 -7.67 1.80
CA THR A 388 -14.72 -6.33 2.32
C THR A 388 -14.26 -5.24 1.35
N SER A 389 -13.07 -5.35 0.78
CA SER A 389 -12.56 -4.41 -0.22
C SER A 389 -13.42 -4.39 -1.48
N PHE A 390 -13.81 -5.56 -2.01
CA PHE A 390 -14.70 -5.64 -3.16
C PHE A 390 -16.06 -5.00 -2.87
N ALA A 391 -16.69 -5.36 -1.75
CA ALA A 391 -17.98 -4.81 -1.35
C ALA A 391 -17.91 -3.29 -1.12
N ALA A 392 -16.84 -2.79 -0.49
CA ALA A 392 -16.64 -1.36 -0.28
C ALA A 392 -16.47 -0.60 -1.59
N VAL A 393 -15.67 -1.12 -2.53
CA VAL A 393 -15.49 -0.52 -3.85
C VAL A 393 -16.80 -0.55 -4.65
N LEU A 394 -17.54 -1.65 -4.62
CA LEU A 394 -18.84 -1.78 -5.28
C LEU A 394 -19.86 -0.76 -4.71
N ALA A 395 -19.97 -0.67 -3.39
CA ALA A 395 -20.86 0.30 -2.74
C ALA A 395 -20.47 1.76 -3.10
N ALA A 396 -19.18 2.07 -3.09
CA ALA A 396 -18.67 3.37 -3.50
C ALA A 396 -18.92 3.66 -4.99
N HIS A 397 -18.80 2.65 -5.85
CA HIS A 397 -19.10 2.75 -7.28
C HIS A 397 -20.57 3.07 -7.52
N MET A 398 -21.49 2.33 -6.88
CA MET A 398 -22.93 2.60 -6.93
C MET A 398 -23.26 4.00 -6.40
N TYR A 399 -22.60 4.44 -5.34
CA TYR A 399 -22.76 5.78 -4.80
C TYR A 399 -22.28 6.87 -5.77
N CYS A 400 -21.16 6.66 -6.46
CA CYS A 400 -20.66 7.57 -7.49
C CYS A 400 -21.61 7.68 -8.70
N ILE A 401 -22.25 6.57 -9.11
CA ILE A 401 -23.26 6.58 -10.18
C ILE A 401 -24.43 7.50 -9.81
N LYS A 402 -24.89 7.48 -8.56
CA LYS A 402 -25.94 8.41 -8.07
C LYS A 402 -25.49 9.87 -8.12
N LEU A 403 -24.19 10.12 -7.90
CA LEU A 403 -23.59 11.46 -7.90
C LEU A 403 -22.99 11.90 -9.24
N LYS A 404 -23.27 11.17 -10.35
CA LYS A 404 -22.63 11.38 -11.66
C LYS A 404 -22.69 12.82 -12.20
N HIS A 405 -23.71 13.58 -11.82
CA HIS A 405 -23.91 14.97 -12.25
C HIS A 405 -23.01 15.98 -11.51
N ILE A 406 -22.51 15.62 -10.32
CA ILE A 406 -21.76 16.53 -9.42
C ILE A 406 -20.29 16.14 -9.39
N ILE A 407 -19.98 14.84 -9.42
CA ILE A 407 -18.61 14.33 -9.36
C ILE A 407 -17.77 14.81 -10.56
N PRO A 408 -16.48 15.16 -10.37
CA PRO A 408 -15.59 15.45 -11.50
C PRO A 408 -15.49 14.26 -12.45
N LYS A 409 -15.55 14.50 -13.77
CA LYS A 409 -15.53 13.45 -14.81
C LYS A 409 -14.39 12.46 -14.63
N ASN A 410 -13.17 12.96 -14.39
CA ASN A 410 -11.99 12.11 -14.17
C ASN A 410 -12.16 11.19 -12.95
N ALA A 411 -12.75 11.69 -11.86
CA ALA A 411 -12.94 10.90 -10.64
C ALA A 411 -13.98 9.80 -10.88
N ASN A 412 -15.03 10.08 -11.65
CA ASN A 412 -15.98 9.06 -12.06
C ASN A 412 -15.31 7.99 -12.93
N THR A 413 -14.51 8.38 -13.93
CA THR A 413 -13.73 7.43 -14.76
C THR A 413 -12.78 6.58 -13.91
N THR A 414 -12.07 7.20 -12.96
CA THR A 414 -11.20 6.45 -12.04
C THR A 414 -11.99 5.48 -11.16
N MET A 415 -13.20 5.83 -10.72
CA MET A 415 -14.05 4.91 -9.96
C MET A 415 -14.48 3.68 -10.79
N HIS A 416 -14.80 3.85 -12.07
CA HIS A 416 -15.05 2.72 -12.98
C HIS A 416 -13.80 1.85 -13.15
N ALA A 417 -12.62 2.47 -13.32
CA ALA A 417 -11.37 1.73 -13.38
C ALA A 417 -11.07 0.97 -12.07
N LEU A 418 -11.32 1.59 -10.92
CA LEU A 418 -11.14 0.99 -9.60
C LEU A 418 -12.05 -0.24 -9.42
N MET A 419 -13.31 -0.18 -9.89
CA MET A 419 -14.21 -1.34 -9.92
C MET A 419 -13.67 -2.47 -10.80
N GLY A 420 -13.14 -2.16 -11.99
CA GLY A 420 -12.49 -3.15 -12.85
C GLY A 420 -11.25 -3.79 -12.21
N VAL A 421 -10.38 -2.97 -11.60
CA VAL A 421 -9.15 -3.43 -10.95
C VAL A 421 -9.44 -4.31 -9.74
N VAL A 422 -10.40 -3.94 -8.87
CA VAL A 422 -10.73 -4.80 -7.71
C VAL A 422 -11.34 -6.13 -8.16
N THR A 423 -12.11 -6.15 -9.24
CA THR A 423 -12.71 -7.36 -9.80
C THR A 423 -11.63 -8.30 -10.31
N PHE A 424 -10.69 -7.76 -11.10
CA PHE A 424 -9.53 -8.52 -11.56
C PHE A 424 -8.67 -9.01 -10.40
N GLN A 425 -8.46 -8.18 -9.38
CA GLN A 425 -7.66 -8.54 -8.19
C GLN A 425 -8.25 -9.71 -7.41
N VAL A 426 -9.58 -9.70 -7.18
CA VAL A 426 -10.27 -10.83 -6.54
C VAL A 426 -10.16 -12.09 -7.41
N GLY A 427 -10.35 -11.96 -8.73
CA GLY A 427 -10.15 -13.06 -9.68
C GLY A 427 -8.75 -13.66 -9.58
N LEU A 428 -7.70 -12.83 -9.60
CA LEU A 428 -6.31 -13.26 -9.44
C LEU A 428 -6.10 -14.01 -8.11
N GLY A 429 -6.70 -13.53 -7.02
CA GLY A 429 -6.57 -14.18 -5.71
C GLY A 429 -7.22 -15.56 -5.70
N ILE A 430 -8.43 -15.68 -6.27
CA ILE A 430 -9.13 -16.96 -6.42
C ILE A 430 -8.32 -17.93 -7.27
N PHE A 431 -7.84 -17.49 -8.44
CA PHE A 431 -7.05 -18.36 -9.33
C PHE A 431 -5.69 -18.74 -8.73
N THR A 432 -5.06 -17.86 -7.95
CA THR A 432 -3.84 -18.20 -7.20
C THR A 432 -4.11 -19.35 -6.21
N LEU A 433 -5.28 -19.39 -5.59
CA LEU A 433 -5.64 -20.50 -4.69
C LEU A 433 -5.97 -21.78 -5.46
N LEU A 434 -6.83 -21.70 -6.47
CA LEU A 434 -7.32 -22.88 -7.21
C LEU A 434 -6.20 -23.62 -7.97
N TRP A 435 -5.17 -22.91 -8.41
CA TRP A 435 -4.02 -23.50 -9.11
C TRP A 435 -2.80 -23.71 -8.23
N LEU A 436 -2.96 -23.73 -6.90
CA LEU A 436 -1.88 -24.02 -5.96
C LEU A 436 -0.68 -23.05 -6.11
N VAL A 437 -0.97 -21.76 -5.93
CA VAL A 437 -0.01 -20.64 -5.83
C VAL A 437 1.07 -20.66 -6.94
N PRO A 438 0.69 -20.72 -8.24
CA PRO A 438 1.70 -20.69 -9.29
C PRO A 438 2.35 -19.30 -9.32
N ILE A 439 3.70 -19.27 -9.34
CA ILE A 439 4.51 -18.05 -9.20
C ILE A 439 4.02 -16.89 -10.10
N PRO A 440 3.68 -17.10 -11.39
CA PRO A 440 3.18 -16.02 -12.23
C PRO A 440 1.87 -15.39 -11.72
N LEU A 441 0.92 -16.20 -11.21
CA LEU A 441 -0.34 -15.67 -10.69
C LEU A 441 -0.14 -15.00 -9.32
N ALA A 442 0.65 -15.59 -8.44
CA ALA A 442 0.98 -14.99 -7.15
C ALA A 442 1.68 -13.63 -7.34
N SER A 443 2.65 -13.56 -8.25
CA SER A 443 3.34 -12.32 -8.61
C SER A 443 2.39 -11.30 -9.28
N LEU A 444 1.49 -11.74 -10.15
CA LEU A 444 0.51 -10.87 -10.79
C LEU A 444 -0.53 -10.35 -9.79
N HIS A 445 -0.95 -11.18 -8.84
CA HIS A 445 -1.84 -10.80 -7.73
C HIS A 445 -1.18 -9.76 -6.83
N GLN A 446 0.11 -9.89 -6.54
CA GLN A 446 0.86 -8.87 -5.80
C GLN A 446 0.96 -7.55 -6.58
N GLY A 447 1.27 -7.60 -7.89
CA GLY A 447 1.27 -6.41 -8.74
C GLY A 447 -0.11 -5.75 -8.86
N GLY A 448 -1.16 -6.56 -8.92
CA GLY A 448 -2.55 -6.11 -8.93
C GLY A 448 -2.98 -5.44 -7.62
N ALA A 449 -2.44 -5.86 -6.47
CA ALA A 449 -2.64 -5.19 -5.19
C ALA A 449 -2.07 -3.76 -5.21
N LEU A 450 -0.88 -3.55 -5.80
CA LEU A 450 -0.33 -2.20 -6.00
C LEU A 450 -1.22 -1.39 -6.96
N ALA A 451 -1.68 -1.99 -8.06
CA ALA A 451 -2.58 -1.30 -8.99
C ALA A 451 -3.90 -0.88 -8.32
N LEU A 452 -4.44 -1.70 -7.43
CA LEU A 452 -5.63 -1.40 -6.63
C LEU A 452 -5.37 -0.21 -5.67
N VAL A 453 -4.25 -0.22 -4.95
CA VAL A 453 -3.85 0.92 -4.11
C VAL A 453 -3.64 2.18 -4.94
N THR A 454 -3.02 2.09 -6.12
CA THR A 454 -2.78 3.22 -7.02
C THR A 454 -4.06 3.84 -7.54
N THR A 455 -5.01 3.02 -7.97
CA THR A 455 -6.30 3.52 -8.47
C THR A 455 -7.13 4.15 -7.35
N SER A 456 -7.14 3.55 -6.15
CA SER A 456 -7.73 4.15 -4.94
C SER A 456 -7.05 5.48 -4.56
N LEU A 457 -5.73 5.56 -4.64
CA LEU A 457 -4.94 6.77 -4.36
C LEU A 457 -5.30 7.89 -5.34
N ILE A 458 -5.33 7.59 -6.63
CA ILE A 458 -5.70 8.55 -7.68
C ILE A 458 -7.11 9.07 -7.45
N PHE A 459 -8.06 8.19 -7.12
CA PHE A 459 -9.43 8.58 -6.79
C PHE A 459 -9.48 9.56 -5.61
N ALA A 460 -8.77 9.25 -4.52
CA ALA A 460 -8.67 10.11 -3.35
C ALA A 460 -8.00 11.45 -3.66
N VAL A 461 -6.91 11.45 -4.43
CA VAL A 461 -6.22 12.67 -4.87
C VAL A 461 -7.21 13.56 -5.61
N GLN A 462 -7.92 13.04 -6.61
CA GLN A 462 -8.79 13.82 -7.49
C GLN A 462 -9.96 14.50 -6.76
N LEU A 463 -10.46 13.92 -5.67
CA LEU A 463 -11.55 14.49 -4.86
C LEU A 463 -11.08 15.50 -3.81
N ARG A 464 -9.77 15.60 -3.56
CA ARG A 464 -9.21 16.51 -2.57
C ARG A 464 -9.38 17.98 -2.99
N LYS A 465 -9.74 18.83 -2.03
CA LYS A 465 -9.81 20.28 -2.20
C LYS A 465 -8.43 20.90 -2.45
N PRO A 466 -8.34 22.01 -3.20
CA PRO A 466 -7.09 22.72 -3.36
C PRO A 466 -6.56 23.22 -2.02
N ARG A 467 -5.24 23.31 -1.89
CA ARG A 467 -4.60 23.96 -0.73
C ARG A 467 -4.92 25.45 -0.75
N MET A 468 -5.14 26.07 0.41
CA MET A 468 -5.48 27.49 0.50
C MET A 468 -4.49 28.42 -0.22
N PRO A 469 -3.15 28.25 -0.11
CA PRO A 469 -2.21 29.08 -0.86
C PRO A 469 -2.39 28.99 -2.37
N ILE A 470 -2.68 27.79 -2.89
CA ILE A 470 -2.92 27.58 -4.33
C ILE A 470 -4.27 28.16 -4.77
N ARG A 471 -5.31 28.02 -3.93
CA ARG A 471 -6.62 28.62 -4.21
C ARG A 471 -6.51 30.14 -4.31
N ASN A 472 -5.79 30.78 -3.39
CA ASN A 472 -5.57 32.22 -3.40
C ASN A 472 -4.80 32.67 -4.64
N LEU A 473 -3.73 31.94 -5.02
CA LEU A 473 -2.98 32.20 -6.25
C LEU A 473 -3.85 32.08 -7.51
N ILE A 474 -4.71 31.06 -7.59
CA ILE A 474 -5.59 30.88 -8.75
C ILE A 474 -6.61 32.02 -8.84
N ASN A 475 -7.16 32.46 -7.72
CA ASN A 475 -8.06 33.61 -7.68
C ASN A 475 -7.36 34.89 -8.17
N SER A 476 -6.13 35.16 -7.72
CA SER A 476 -5.38 36.35 -8.16
C SER A 476 -5.06 36.30 -9.65
N LEU A 477 -4.63 35.14 -10.17
CA LEU A 477 -4.38 34.95 -11.61
C LEU A 477 -5.65 35.10 -12.45
N TYR A 478 -6.80 34.65 -11.93
CA TYR A 478 -8.08 34.81 -12.61
C TYR A 478 -8.52 36.28 -12.67
N ILE A 479 -8.40 37.02 -11.56
CA ILE A 479 -8.70 38.47 -11.52
C ILE A 479 -7.77 39.24 -12.46
N GLN A 480 -6.47 38.93 -12.45
CA GLN A 480 -5.49 39.56 -13.35
C GLN A 480 -5.83 39.32 -14.83
N LYS A 481 -6.34 38.12 -15.18
CA LYS A 481 -6.77 37.79 -16.53
C LYS A 481 -8.07 38.52 -16.94
N LEU A 482 -8.91 38.87 -15.98
CA LEU A 482 -10.15 39.62 -16.20
C LEU A 482 -9.93 41.14 -16.28
N GLN A 483 -8.87 41.65 -15.66
CA GLN A 483 -8.51 43.05 -15.83
C GLN A 483 -8.09 43.28 -17.29
N PRO A 484 -8.76 44.18 -18.03
CA PRO A 484 -8.33 44.50 -19.39
C PRO A 484 -6.89 44.98 -19.30
N SER A 485 -6.03 44.48 -20.18
CA SER A 485 -4.62 44.89 -20.17
C SER A 485 -4.59 46.41 -20.13
N SER A 486 -3.85 46.98 -19.18
CA SER A 486 -3.70 48.43 -19.03
C SER A 486 -3.25 49.09 -20.33
N LYS A 487 -2.70 48.33 -21.30
CA LYS A 487 -2.46 48.80 -22.67
C LYS A 487 -3.72 49.23 -23.42
N ILE A 488 -4.86 48.54 -23.29
CA ILE A 488 -6.10 48.90 -24.02
C ILE A 488 -6.73 50.15 -23.40
N LEU A 489 -6.72 50.27 -22.07
CA LEU A 489 -7.18 51.47 -21.37
C LEU A 489 -6.23 52.66 -21.63
N ASN A 490 -4.92 52.44 -21.67
CA ASN A 490 -3.94 53.48 -21.97
C ASN A 490 -3.93 53.88 -23.46
N GLU A 491 -4.21 52.96 -24.39
CA GLU A 491 -4.39 53.28 -25.81
C GLU A 491 -5.72 53.99 -26.05
N ALA A 492 -6.82 53.52 -25.47
CA ALA A 492 -8.12 54.20 -25.53
C ALA A 492 -8.05 55.62 -24.92
N ALA A 493 -7.33 55.80 -23.81
CA ALA A 493 -7.06 57.12 -23.24
C ALA A 493 -6.18 58.01 -24.15
N LYS A 494 -5.22 57.42 -24.88
CA LYS A 494 -4.42 58.15 -25.89
C LYS A 494 -5.25 58.57 -27.11
N PHE A 495 -6.23 57.77 -27.53
CA PHE A 495 -7.15 58.15 -28.61
C PHE A 495 -8.17 59.20 -28.16
N SER A 496 -8.64 59.14 -26.91
CA SER A 496 -9.54 60.16 -26.33
C SER A 496 -8.85 61.52 -26.16
N ASN A 497 -7.56 61.56 -25.84
CA ASN A 497 -6.78 62.80 -25.70
C ASN A 497 -6.29 63.39 -27.04
N LYS A 498 -6.54 62.72 -28.17
CA LYS A 498 -6.22 63.23 -29.52
C LYS A 498 -7.46 63.77 -30.27
N ALA A 499 -8.63 63.66 -29.66
CA ALA A 499 -9.92 64.10 -30.20
C ALA A 499 -10.48 65.35 -29.50
N LEU A 500 -9.71 65.93 -28.58
CA LEU A 500 -9.84 67.29 -28.04
C LEU A 500 -8.68 68.11 -28.58
#